data_AF-A0A9E3U187-F1
#
_entry.id   AF-A0A9E3U187-F1
#
_cell.length_a   1.000
_cell.length_b   1.000
_cell.length_c   1.000
_cell.angle_alpha   90.00
_cell.angle_beta   90.00
_cell.angle_gamma   90.00
#
_symmetry.space_group_name_H-M   'P 1'
#
loop_
_entity.id
_entity.type
_entity.pdbx_description
1 polymer ?
#
loop_
_entity_poly.entity_id
_entity_poly.type
_entity_poly.pdbx_seq_one_letter_code
_entity_poly.pdbx_strand_id
1 'polypeptide(L)'
;MATTVATNSGASRGYGPSKLRTLRSQLESLRGRRQALRWATGGAALLVAVLWILAGVFALDFLFSLQTLQRAVVMAVGAGLLVWAFLKFTRPYWGVSESLIDVALLVEKRQGIDSDLVAALQFESPQADRWGSRELEDAVIDYVAELHRGLDVFAGFTAETFWRRSGVLAVTLAIAVVLGVLYPAHLATFLARLGLAGTHYPSETSIVAVAVNARLVLDSQSQGTSPSDTGAAQGQPLVFGVWGDGALPEQGTVSIRSQGVGGVRRFELQPVDPDAIAHVLPALAAEDAAGAAALAALGAEEKQELASLLASVTSFDVARLHKAIDRPEEELLARQAAAQQA
;
A
#
# COMPACT_ATOMS: atom_id res chain seq x y z
N MET A 1 -99.52 12.36 -5.51
CA MET A 1 -98.41 11.52 -5.98
C MET A 1 -97.14 12.32 -5.83
N ALA A 2 -96.37 12.06 -4.78
CA ALA A 2 -95.19 12.84 -4.41
C ALA A 2 -93.94 12.19 -5.02
N THR A 3 -93.24 12.96 -5.85
CA THR A 3 -92.00 12.57 -6.52
C THR A 3 -90.84 12.72 -5.54
N THR A 4 -90.34 11.61 -5.01
CA THR A 4 -89.15 11.57 -4.16
C THR A 4 -87.91 11.69 -5.06
N VAL A 5 -87.29 12.86 -5.06
CA VAL A 5 -86.00 13.12 -5.70
C VAL A 5 -84.90 12.53 -4.80
N ALA A 6 -84.27 11.45 -5.26
CA ALA A 6 -83.09 10.89 -4.62
C ALA A 6 -81.86 11.73 -4.98
N THR A 7 -81.39 12.53 -4.03
CA THR A 7 -80.06 13.15 -4.09
C THR A 7 -79.01 12.07 -3.90
N ASN A 8 -78.35 11.70 -5.00
CA ASN A 8 -77.20 10.81 -5.01
C ASN A 8 -75.98 11.60 -4.52
N SER A 9 -75.70 11.53 -3.22
CA SER A 9 -74.50 12.08 -2.59
C SER A 9 -73.29 11.29 -3.07
N GLY A 10 -72.70 11.73 -4.17
CA GLY A 10 -71.42 11.25 -4.67
C GLY A 10 -70.37 11.41 -3.58
N ALA A 11 -70.02 10.30 -2.94
CA ALA A 11 -68.88 10.20 -2.06
C ALA A 11 -67.62 10.44 -2.91
N SER A 12 -67.14 11.68 -2.93
CA SER A 12 -65.79 12.03 -3.36
C SER A 12 -64.81 11.33 -2.44
N ARG A 13 -64.42 10.10 -2.82
CA ARG A 13 -63.36 9.36 -2.14
C ARG A 13 -62.09 10.19 -2.28
N GLY A 14 -61.58 10.71 -1.17
CA GLY A 14 -60.33 11.48 -1.10
C GLY A 14 -59.09 10.65 -1.47
N TYR A 15 -58.91 10.37 -2.76
CA TYR A 15 -57.81 9.59 -3.33
C TYR A 15 -56.67 10.44 -3.92
N GLY A 16 -56.83 11.76 -4.04
CA GLY A 16 -55.88 12.67 -4.71
C GLY A 16 -54.49 12.86 -4.06
N PRO A 17 -54.36 13.17 -2.75
CA PRO A 17 -53.07 13.59 -2.20
C PRO A 17 -52.11 12.45 -1.80
N SER A 18 -52.61 11.22 -1.61
CA SER A 18 -51.79 10.07 -1.13
C SER A 18 -51.06 9.34 -2.26
N LYS A 19 -51.68 9.22 -3.44
CA LYS A 19 -51.07 8.61 -4.63
C LYS A 19 -49.89 9.45 -5.15
N LEU A 20 -50.05 10.77 -5.20
CA LEU A 20 -49.00 11.71 -5.64
C LEU A 20 -47.79 11.75 -4.71
N ARG A 21 -47.99 11.74 -3.39
CA ARG A 21 -46.88 11.60 -2.42
C ARG A 21 -46.08 10.32 -2.64
N THR A 22 -46.77 9.23 -2.96
CA THR A 22 -46.12 7.95 -3.26
C THR A 22 -45.25 8.08 -4.53
N LEU A 23 -45.76 8.75 -5.55
CA LEU A 23 -45.05 9.00 -6.81
C LEU A 23 -43.82 9.92 -6.62
N ARG A 24 -43.96 11.01 -5.85
CA ARG A 24 -42.82 11.89 -5.48
C ARG A 24 -41.75 11.11 -4.70
N SER A 25 -42.14 10.31 -3.71
CA SER A 25 -41.19 9.51 -2.92
C SER A 25 -40.44 8.48 -3.80
N GLN A 26 -41.13 7.91 -4.80
CA GLN A 26 -40.51 7.01 -5.77
C GLN A 26 -39.52 7.76 -6.67
N LEU A 27 -39.90 8.91 -7.23
CA LEU A 27 -38.99 9.74 -8.04
C LEU A 27 -37.77 10.25 -7.26
N GLU A 28 -37.95 10.63 -5.99
CA GLU A 28 -36.85 11.00 -5.10
C GLU A 28 -35.92 9.82 -4.82
N SER A 29 -36.47 8.63 -4.57
CA SER A 29 -35.67 7.41 -4.39
C SER A 29 -34.87 7.05 -5.65
N LEU A 30 -35.43 7.29 -6.83
CA LEU A 30 -34.79 7.08 -8.12
C LEU A 30 -33.69 8.10 -8.38
N ARG A 31 -33.95 9.38 -8.09
CA ARG A 31 -32.95 10.46 -8.13
C ARG A 31 -31.75 10.13 -7.22
N GLY A 32 -32.03 9.73 -5.99
CA GLY A 32 -30.99 9.34 -5.02
C GLY A 32 -30.14 8.16 -5.53
N ARG A 33 -30.78 7.11 -6.08
CA ARG A 33 -30.07 5.96 -6.67
C ARG A 33 -29.23 6.35 -7.90
N ARG A 34 -29.76 7.18 -8.80
CA ARG A 34 -29.02 7.67 -9.98
C ARG A 34 -27.80 8.50 -9.57
N GLN A 35 -27.96 9.36 -8.58
CA GLN A 35 -26.86 10.13 -8.02
C GLN A 35 -25.83 9.19 -7.40
N ALA A 36 -26.22 8.24 -6.56
CA ALA A 36 -25.31 7.25 -5.97
C ALA A 36 -24.53 6.45 -7.02
N LEU A 37 -25.18 6.00 -8.11
CA LEU A 37 -24.54 5.28 -9.22
C LEU A 37 -23.53 6.14 -9.99
N ARG A 38 -23.85 7.41 -10.25
CA ARG A 38 -22.91 8.37 -10.89
C ARG A 38 -21.69 8.59 -10.00
N TRP A 39 -21.91 8.76 -8.70
CA TRP A 39 -20.85 8.92 -7.71
C TRP A 39 -19.99 7.66 -7.62
N ALA A 40 -20.60 6.48 -7.59
CA ALA A 40 -19.89 5.21 -7.60
C ALA A 40 -19.07 5.01 -8.88
N THR A 41 -19.61 5.37 -10.06
CA THR A 41 -18.90 5.23 -11.34
C THR A 41 -17.72 6.19 -11.46
N GLY A 42 -17.90 7.45 -11.02
CA GLY A 42 -16.81 8.44 -10.97
C GLY A 42 -15.74 8.06 -9.95
N GLY A 43 -16.16 7.62 -8.77
CA GLY A 43 -15.28 7.12 -7.72
C GLY A 43 -14.48 5.89 -8.16
N ALA A 44 -15.12 4.94 -8.84
CA ALA A 44 -14.45 3.76 -9.35
C ALA A 44 -13.36 4.09 -10.38
N ALA A 45 -13.64 4.99 -11.33
CA ALA A 45 -12.65 5.43 -12.30
C ALA A 45 -11.46 6.15 -11.64
N LEU A 46 -11.73 6.98 -10.63
CA LEU A 46 -10.69 7.66 -9.87
C LEU A 46 -9.84 6.67 -9.07
N LEU A 47 -10.45 5.69 -8.40
CA LEU A 47 -9.73 4.65 -7.66
C LEU A 47 -8.83 3.82 -8.57
N VAL A 48 -9.31 3.44 -9.77
CA VAL A 48 -8.47 2.75 -10.77
C VAL A 48 -7.27 3.63 -11.14
N ALA A 49 -7.48 4.93 -11.41
CA ALA A 49 -6.39 5.84 -11.72
C ALA A 49 -5.37 5.96 -10.57
N VAL A 50 -5.83 6.07 -9.32
CA VAL A 50 -4.97 6.08 -8.13
C VAL A 50 -4.12 4.82 -8.07
N LEU A 51 -4.73 3.65 -8.22
CA LEU A 51 -4.03 2.37 -8.16
C LEU A 51 -2.96 2.24 -9.24
N TRP A 52 -3.27 2.62 -10.49
CA TRP A 52 -2.30 2.57 -11.59
C TRP A 52 -1.17 3.59 -11.45
N ILE A 53 -1.46 4.79 -10.95
CA ILE A 53 -0.43 5.79 -10.65
C ILE A 53 0.50 5.27 -9.54
N LEU A 54 -0.06 4.74 -8.44
CA LEU A 54 0.75 4.17 -7.36
C LEU A 54 1.59 2.99 -7.84
N ALA A 55 1.02 2.10 -8.65
CA ALA A 55 1.75 0.98 -9.25
C ALA A 55 2.89 1.47 -10.15
N GLY A 56 2.66 2.52 -10.97
CA GLY A 56 3.70 3.13 -11.79
C GLY A 56 4.81 3.78 -10.97
N VAL A 57 4.47 4.51 -9.91
CA VAL A 57 5.45 5.10 -8.98
C VAL A 57 6.26 4.00 -8.28
N PHE A 58 5.60 2.95 -7.80
CA PHE A 58 6.26 1.80 -7.20
C PHE A 58 7.22 1.13 -8.19
N ALA A 59 6.77 0.84 -9.41
CA ALA A 59 7.60 0.20 -10.43
C ALA A 59 8.85 1.03 -10.77
N LEU A 60 8.70 2.36 -10.92
CA LEU A 60 9.83 3.26 -11.16
C LEU A 60 10.78 3.35 -9.95
N ASP A 61 10.24 3.47 -8.74
CA ASP A 61 11.06 3.55 -7.52
C ASP A 61 11.82 2.24 -7.26
N PHE A 62 11.20 1.09 -7.51
CA PHE A 62 11.80 -0.23 -7.40
C PHE A 62 12.89 -0.45 -8.46
N LEU A 63 12.59 -0.19 -9.74
CA LEU A 63 13.50 -0.51 -10.85
C LEU A 63 14.73 0.41 -10.91
N PHE A 64 14.58 1.68 -10.53
CA PHE A 64 15.66 2.67 -10.61
C PHE A 64 16.29 3.02 -9.27
N SER A 65 15.82 2.44 -8.15
CA SER A 65 16.31 2.76 -6.80
C SER A 65 16.39 4.27 -6.55
N LEU A 66 15.30 4.99 -6.86
CA LEU A 66 15.29 6.44 -6.95
C LEU A 66 15.76 7.11 -5.66
N GLN A 67 16.64 8.10 -5.81
CA GLN A 67 17.05 8.99 -4.72
C GLN A 67 15.87 9.86 -4.27
N THR A 68 15.93 10.41 -3.05
CA THR A 68 14.83 11.17 -2.43
C THR A 68 14.30 12.30 -3.33
N LEU A 69 15.18 13.06 -3.98
CA LEU A 69 14.77 14.15 -4.88
C LEU A 69 14.07 13.64 -6.15
N GLN A 70 14.63 12.59 -6.79
CA GLN A 70 14.05 11.99 -7.99
C GLN A 70 12.67 11.40 -7.69
N ARG A 71 12.53 10.73 -6.53
CA ARG A 71 11.26 10.21 -6.04
C ARG A 71 10.23 11.32 -5.82
N ALA A 72 10.63 12.43 -5.20
CA ALA A 72 9.75 13.58 -5.01
C ALA A 72 9.22 14.13 -6.34
N VAL A 73 10.07 14.21 -7.36
CA VAL A 73 9.65 14.63 -8.71
C VAL A 73 8.66 13.63 -9.33
N VAL A 74 8.94 12.32 -9.27
CA VAL A 74 8.02 11.28 -9.78
C VAL A 74 6.67 11.33 -9.07
N MET A 75 6.66 11.52 -7.75
CA MET A 75 5.42 11.69 -6.98
C MET A 75 4.66 12.96 -7.34
N ALA A 76 5.35 14.08 -7.57
CA ALA A 76 4.72 15.32 -8.00
C ALA A 76 4.06 15.17 -9.38
N VAL A 77 4.70 14.46 -10.31
CA VAL A 77 4.11 14.10 -11.61
C VAL A 77 2.88 13.21 -11.41
N GLY A 78 2.97 12.17 -10.56
CA GLY A 78 1.84 11.31 -10.22
C GLY A 78 0.66 12.09 -9.62
N ALA A 79 0.91 13.01 -8.71
CA ALA A 79 -0.10 13.89 -8.14
C ALA A 79 -0.74 14.81 -9.20
N GLY A 80 0.05 15.37 -10.10
CA GLY A 80 -0.44 16.16 -11.24
C GLY A 80 -1.36 15.35 -12.17
N LEU A 81 -0.97 14.12 -12.49
CA LEU A 81 -1.81 13.20 -13.28
C LEU A 81 -3.11 12.85 -12.55
N LEU A 82 -3.07 12.68 -11.23
CA LEU A 82 -4.27 12.42 -10.42
C LEU A 82 -5.22 13.62 -10.42
N VAL A 83 -4.70 14.84 -10.24
CA VAL A 83 -5.50 16.07 -10.32
C VAL A 83 -6.13 16.20 -11.71
N TRP A 84 -5.35 15.97 -12.77
CA TRP A 84 -5.86 15.98 -14.13
C TRP A 84 -6.96 14.92 -14.35
N ALA A 85 -6.76 13.70 -13.86
CA ALA A 85 -7.74 12.62 -13.95
C ALA A 85 -9.02 12.98 -13.17
N PHE A 86 -8.91 13.56 -11.99
CA PHE A 86 -10.05 14.06 -11.22
C PHE A 86 -10.84 15.14 -11.97
N LEU A 87 -10.14 16.15 -12.51
CA LEU A 87 -10.78 17.24 -13.26
C LEU A 87 -11.44 16.75 -14.54
N LYS A 88 -10.84 15.76 -15.21
CA LYS A 88 -11.35 15.23 -16.47
C LYS A 88 -12.47 14.20 -16.28
N PHE A 89 -12.34 13.29 -15.31
CA PHE A 89 -13.22 12.13 -15.16
C PHE A 89 -14.16 12.19 -13.98
N THR A 90 -13.90 12.98 -12.94
CA THR A 90 -14.75 13.03 -11.73
C THR A 90 -15.58 14.30 -11.69
N ARG A 91 -14.96 15.46 -11.92
CA ARG A 91 -15.62 16.77 -11.93
C ARG A 91 -16.89 16.85 -12.80
N PRO A 92 -16.94 16.34 -14.06
CA PRO A 92 -18.15 16.43 -14.86
C PRO A 92 -19.33 15.63 -14.28
N TYR A 93 -19.07 14.59 -13.48
CA TYR A 93 -20.13 13.81 -12.86
C TYR A 93 -20.68 14.43 -11.58
N TRP A 94 -19.89 15.26 -10.89
CA TRP A 94 -20.28 15.91 -9.64
C TRP A 94 -20.92 17.29 -9.83
N GLY A 95 -20.67 17.97 -10.96
CA GLY A 95 -21.18 19.32 -11.21
C GLY A 95 -22.63 19.41 -11.72
N VAL A 96 -23.28 18.30 -12.06
CA VAL A 96 -24.63 18.30 -12.65
C VAL A 96 -25.65 17.85 -11.61
N SER A 97 -26.39 18.80 -11.06
CA SER A 97 -27.61 18.53 -10.29
C SER A 97 -28.78 18.35 -11.26
N GLU A 98 -29.20 17.10 -11.50
CA GLU A 98 -30.46 16.84 -12.23
C GLU A 98 -31.64 17.32 -11.38
N SER A 99 -32.49 18.17 -11.97
CA SER A 99 -33.76 18.55 -11.37
C SER A 99 -34.78 17.40 -11.50
N LEU A 100 -35.82 17.39 -10.66
CA LEU A 100 -36.90 16.41 -10.75
C LEU A 100 -37.57 16.41 -12.14
N ILE A 101 -37.64 17.58 -12.78
CA ILE A 101 -38.21 17.78 -14.12
C ILE A 101 -37.32 17.12 -15.19
N ASP A 102 -35.99 17.25 -15.07
CA ASP A 102 -35.06 16.58 -16.01
C ASP A 102 -35.16 15.06 -15.93
N VAL A 103 -35.37 14.53 -14.72
CA VAL A 103 -35.57 13.09 -14.51
C VAL A 103 -36.89 12.64 -15.13
N ALA A 104 -37.97 13.40 -14.95
CA ALA A 104 -39.27 13.11 -15.56
C ALA A 104 -39.22 13.13 -17.09
N LEU A 105 -38.62 14.18 -17.69
CA LEU A 105 -38.42 14.30 -19.14
C LEU A 105 -37.61 13.14 -19.73
N LEU A 106 -36.61 12.65 -19.01
CA LEU A 106 -35.75 11.55 -19.46
C LEU A 106 -36.47 10.20 -19.42
N VAL A 107 -37.41 10.02 -18.48
CA VAL A 107 -38.29 8.84 -18.41
C VAL A 107 -39.32 8.88 -19.54
N GLU A 108 -39.98 10.02 -19.77
CA GLU A 108 -40.94 10.22 -20.87
C GLU A 108 -40.32 9.93 -22.23
N LYS A 109 -39.17 10.56 -22.54
CA LYS A 109 -38.48 10.42 -23.83
C LYS A 109 -38.10 8.96 -24.14
N ARG A 110 -37.86 8.13 -23.12
CA ARG A 110 -37.40 6.75 -23.30
C ARG A 110 -38.54 5.74 -23.40
N GLN A 111 -39.66 6.03 -22.74
CA GLN A 111 -40.87 5.20 -22.74
C GLN A 111 -41.80 5.53 -23.92
N GLY A 112 -41.59 6.67 -24.59
CA GLY A 112 -42.46 7.11 -25.68
C GLY A 112 -43.87 7.46 -25.22
N ILE A 113 -44.01 7.83 -23.94
CA ILE A 113 -45.28 8.30 -23.36
C ILE A 113 -45.38 9.80 -23.69
N ASP A 114 -46.55 10.24 -24.17
CA ASP A 114 -46.84 11.66 -24.40
C ASP A 114 -46.70 12.48 -23.09
N SER A 115 -46.54 13.80 -23.22
CA SER A 115 -46.02 14.79 -22.24
C SER A 115 -46.75 14.93 -20.87
N ASP A 116 -47.47 13.90 -20.43
CA ASP A 116 -48.41 13.91 -19.32
C ASP A 116 -47.75 13.81 -17.95
N LEU A 117 -46.54 13.23 -17.83
CA LEU A 117 -45.84 13.09 -16.53
C LEU A 117 -45.26 14.43 -16.07
N VAL A 118 -44.66 15.19 -16.99
CA VAL A 118 -44.18 16.55 -16.73
C VAL A 118 -45.34 17.49 -16.48
N ALA A 119 -46.46 17.35 -17.21
CA ALA A 119 -47.66 18.11 -16.96
C ALA A 119 -48.23 17.83 -15.56
N ALA A 120 -48.36 16.56 -15.15
CA ALA A 120 -48.81 16.18 -13.81
C ALA A 120 -47.91 16.75 -12.70
N LEU A 121 -46.59 16.78 -12.90
CA LEU A 121 -45.64 17.39 -11.97
C LEU A 121 -45.74 18.92 -11.91
N GLN A 122 -46.07 19.59 -13.03
CA GLN A 122 -46.27 21.05 -13.08
C GLN A 122 -47.62 21.48 -12.48
N PHE A 123 -48.67 20.67 -12.62
CA PHE A 123 -49.98 20.88 -11.99
C PHE A 123 -49.95 20.75 -10.46
N GLU A 124 -48.93 20.10 -9.88
CA GLU A 124 -48.76 20.02 -8.42
C GLU A 124 -48.00 21.23 -7.83
N SER A 125 -47.52 22.17 -8.68
CA SER A 125 -46.84 23.37 -8.19
C SER A 125 -47.85 24.31 -7.49
N PRO A 126 -47.46 25.05 -6.44
CA PRO A 126 -48.37 25.97 -5.72
C PRO A 126 -49.00 27.08 -6.59
N GLN A 127 -48.55 27.20 -7.84
CA GLN A 127 -49.01 28.16 -8.84
C GLN A 127 -50.12 27.59 -9.73
N ALA A 128 -50.33 26.26 -9.72
CA ALA A 128 -51.30 25.54 -10.53
C ALA A 128 -52.73 25.56 -9.98
N ASP A 129 -52.94 25.99 -8.73
CA ASP A 129 -54.27 26.26 -8.14
C ASP A 129 -55.11 27.25 -8.99
N ARG A 130 -54.50 27.92 -9.98
CA ARG A 130 -55.13 28.87 -10.90
C ARG A 130 -55.40 28.30 -12.30
N TRP A 131 -55.01 27.06 -12.60
CA TRP A 131 -55.00 26.48 -13.94
C TRP A 131 -56.06 25.38 -14.13
N GLY A 132 -57.35 25.72 -14.06
CA GLY A 132 -58.44 24.91 -14.64
C GLY A 132 -59.01 23.74 -13.81
N SER A 133 -59.82 22.90 -14.47
CA SER A 133 -60.76 21.93 -13.87
C SER A 133 -60.08 20.78 -13.13
N ARG A 134 -60.47 20.58 -11.87
CA ARG A 134 -60.04 19.48 -10.99
C ARG A 134 -60.34 18.08 -11.56
N GLU A 135 -61.33 17.94 -12.43
CA GLU A 135 -61.66 16.65 -13.05
C GLU A 135 -60.63 16.20 -14.09
N LEU A 136 -59.97 17.14 -14.79
CA LEU A 136 -58.87 16.81 -15.71
C LEU A 136 -57.59 16.49 -14.94
N GLU A 137 -57.38 17.14 -13.80
CA GLU A 137 -56.26 16.84 -12.89
C GLU A 137 -56.37 15.40 -12.36
N ASP A 138 -57.53 15.02 -11.82
CA ASP A 138 -57.76 13.67 -11.29
C ASP A 138 -57.63 12.58 -12.38
N ALA A 139 -58.12 12.83 -13.59
CA ALA A 139 -58.04 11.87 -14.70
C ALA A 139 -56.60 11.63 -15.17
N VAL A 140 -55.78 12.69 -15.24
CA VAL A 140 -54.35 12.59 -15.61
C VAL A 140 -53.59 11.85 -14.51
N ILE A 141 -53.87 12.13 -13.24
CA ILE A 141 -53.22 11.46 -12.10
C ILE A 141 -53.51 9.95 -12.10
N ASP A 142 -54.76 9.55 -12.31
CA ASP A 142 -55.14 8.13 -12.33
C ASP A 142 -54.53 7.40 -13.53
N TYR A 143 -54.48 8.02 -14.70
CA TYR A 143 -53.82 7.44 -15.88
C TYR A 143 -52.32 7.22 -15.66
N VAL A 144 -51.61 8.21 -15.09
CA VAL A 144 -50.18 8.10 -14.76
C VAL A 144 -49.93 7.04 -13.68
N ALA A 145 -50.82 6.92 -12.69
CA ALA A 145 -50.70 5.92 -11.62
C ALA A 145 -50.85 4.47 -12.11
N GLU A 146 -51.72 4.23 -13.12
CA GLU A 146 -51.92 2.93 -13.73
C GLU A 146 -50.72 2.53 -14.62
N LEU A 147 -50.17 3.50 -15.36
CA LEU A 147 -49.02 3.34 -16.24
C LEU A 147 -47.71 3.04 -15.49
N HIS A 148 -47.60 3.50 -14.24
CA HIS A 148 -46.38 3.39 -13.42
C HIS A 148 -46.05 1.95 -12.97
N ARG A 149 -47.02 1.02 -12.96
CA ARG A 149 -46.81 -0.37 -12.48
C ARG A 149 -45.91 -1.23 -13.39
N GLY A 150 -45.64 -0.78 -14.62
CA GLY A 150 -44.79 -1.48 -15.58
C GLY A 150 -43.46 -0.79 -15.92
N LEU A 151 -43.16 0.36 -15.31
CA LEU A 151 -41.96 1.12 -15.65
C LEU A 151 -40.70 0.44 -15.08
N ASP A 152 -39.93 -0.21 -15.96
CA ASP A 152 -38.56 -0.62 -15.63
C ASP A 152 -37.67 0.63 -15.60
N VAL A 153 -37.61 1.27 -14.44
CA VAL A 153 -36.88 2.53 -14.23
C VAL A 153 -35.37 2.36 -14.42
N PHE A 154 -34.88 1.12 -14.50
CA PHE A 154 -33.47 0.80 -14.68
C PHE A 154 -33.08 0.51 -16.13
N ALA A 155 -34.06 0.34 -17.04
CA ALA A 155 -33.82 0.21 -18.48
C ALA A 155 -33.07 1.42 -19.08
N GLY A 156 -33.00 2.52 -18.31
CA GLY A 156 -32.28 3.77 -18.50
C GLY A 156 -30.74 3.69 -18.50
N PHE A 157 -30.18 2.83 -17.67
CA PHE A 157 -28.75 2.82 -17.39
C PHE A 157 -28.09 1.63 -18.06
N THR A 158 -27.01 1.87 -18.81
CA THR A 158 -26.12 0.80 -19.23
C THR A 158 -25.36 0.31 -18.01
N ALA A 159 -26.03 -0.52 -17.19
CA ALA A 159 -25.41 -1.27 -16.11
C ALA A 159 -24.12 -1.97 -16.61
N GLU A 160 -24.08 -2.32 -17.89
CA GLU A 160 -22.91 -2.78 -18.61
C GLU A 160 -21.65 -1.90 -18.43
N THR A 161 -21.76 -0.57 -18.54
CA THR A 161 -20.60 0.33 -18.38
C THR A 161 -20.13 0.36 -16.93
N PHE A 162 -21.07 0.35 -15.99
CA PHE A 162 -20.77 0.26 -14.56
C PHE A 162 -20.08 -1.07 -14.25
N TRP A 163 -20.67 -2.20 -14.65
CA TRP A 163 -20.12 -3.53 -14.42
C TRP A 163 -18.76 -3.72 -15.08
N ARG A 164 -18.55 -3.18 -16.29
CA ARG A 164 -17.23 -3.24 -16.94
C ARG A 164 -16.17 -2.48 -16.15
N ARG A 165 -16.48 -1.26 -15.68
CA ARG A 165 -15.54 -0.45 -14.88
C ARG A 165 -15.31 -1.03 -13.48
N SER A 166 -16.38 -1.48 -12.83
CA SER A 166 -16.34 -2.15 -11.53
C SER A 166 -15.57 -3.48 -11.61
N GLY A 167 -15.71 -4.22 -12.72
CA GLY A 167 -14.93 -5.42 -12.99
C GLY A 167 -13.43 -5.13 -13.12
N VAL A 168 -13.04 -4.10 -13.88
CA VAL A 168 -11.64 -3.68 -13.97
C VAL A 168 -11.10 -3.26 -12.60
N LEU A 169 -11.87 -2.47 -11.83
CA LEU A 169 -11.49 -2.07 -10.47
C LEU A 169 -11.32 -3.28 -9.55
N ALA A 170 -12.27 -4.21 -9.56
CA ALA A 170 -12.24 -5.41 -8.73
C ALA A 170 -11.02 -6.28 -9.05
N VAL A 171 -10.73 -6.50 -10.34
CA VAL A 171 -9.53 -7.24 -10.78
C VAL A 171 -8.25 -6.51 -10.37
N THR A 172 -8.17 -5.19 -10.59
CA THR A 172 -6.98 -4.39 -10.23
C THR A 172 -6.74 -4.42 -8.73
N LEU A 173 -7.80 -4.26 -7.93
CA LEU A 173 -7.74 -4.31 -6.47
C LEU A 173 -7.36 -5.70 -5.98
N ALA A 174 -7.93 -6.76 -6.56
CA ALA A 174 -7.59 -8.14 -6.22
C ALA A 174 -6.11 -8.42 -6.46
N ILE A 175 -5.57 -8.02 -7.63
CA ILE A 175 -4.14 -8.15 -7.94
C ILE A 175 -3.30 -7.37 -6.92
N ALA A 176 -3.66 -6.13 -6.61
CA ALA A 176 -2.93 -5.31 -5.64
C ALA A 176 -2.92 -5.94 -4.23
N VAL A 177 -4.06 -6.49 -3.79
CA VAL A 177 -4.18 -7.20 -2.50
C VAL A 177 -3.33 -8.48 -2.50
N VAL A 178 -3.41 -9.29 -3.56
CA VAL A 178 -2.60 -10.52 -3.67
C VAL A 178 -1.11 -10.18 -3.61
N LEU A 179 -0.64 -9.18 -4.36
CA LEU A 179 0.75 -8.74 -4.31
C LEU A 179 1.15 -8.21 -2.92
N GLY A 180 0.28 -7.44 -2.27
CA GLY A 180 0.52 -6.93 -0.91
C GLY A 180 0.62 -8.03 0.14
N VAL A 181 -0.16 -9.10 0.01
CA VAL A 181 -0.13 -10.26 0.91
C VAL A 181 1.09 -11.14 0.65
N LEU A 182 1.49 -11.35 -0.62
CA LEU A 182 2.65 -12.15 -0.99
C LEU A 182 3.98 -11.45 -0.67
N TYR A 183 4.02 -10.11 -0.74
CA TYR A 183 5.23 -9.31 -0.55
C TYR A 183 5.05 -8.19 0.49
N PRO A 184 4.75 -8.51 1.76
CA PRO A 184 4.42 -7.51 2.78
C PRO A 184 5.58 -6.55 3.06
N ALA A 185 6.83 -7.05 3.02
CA ALA A 185 8.02 -6.24 3.24
C ALA A 185 8.23 -5.19 2.13
N HIS A 186 7.95 -5.55 0.87
CA HIS A 186 8.04 -4.62 -0.26
C HIS A 186 6.98 -3.52 -0.16
N LEU A 187 5.75 -3.88 0.22
CA LEU A 187 4.67 -2.92 0.45
C LEU A 187 5.00 -1.97 1.61
N ALA A 188 5.49 -2.49 2.73
CA ALA A 188 5.88 -1.68 3.88
C ALA A 188 7.00 -0.69 3.52
N THR A 189 8.04 -1.16 2.81
CA THR A 189 9.12 -0.29 2.32
C THR A 189 8.60 0.75 1.33
N PHE A 190 7.72 0.38 0.40
CA PHE A 190 7.11 1.33 -0.52
C PHE A 190 6.33 2.42 0.21
N LEU A 191 5.49 2.07 1.18
CA LEU A 191 4.74 3.04 1.97
C LEU A 191 5.65 3.97 2.79
N ALA A 192 6.72 3.44 3.38
CA ALA A 192 7.74 4.25 4.05
C ALA A 192 8.44 5.19 3.07
N ARG A 193 8.84 4.68 1.90
CA ARG A 193 9.50 5.45 0.83
C ARG A 193 8.59 6.48 0.18
N LEU A 194 7.27 6.25 0.14
CA LEU A 194 6.25 7.22 -0.27
C LEU A 194 6.21 8.41 0.71
N GLY A 195 6.46 8.16 2.00
CA GLY A 195 6.75 9.17 3.01
C GLY A 195 8.15 9.77 2.95
N LEU A 196 8.87 9.58 1.84
CA LEU A 196 10.26 10.02 1.62
C LEU A 196 11.31 9.39 2.54
N ALA A 197 11.00 8.26 3.19
CA ALA A 197 12.01 7.55 3.98
C ALA A 197 13.17 7.02 3.11
N GLY A 198 14.37 6.98 3.70
CA GLY A 198 15.60 6.49 3.09
C GLY A 198 15.81 4.98 3.21
N THR A 199 14.74 4.19 3.31
CA THR A 199 14.80 2.74 3.45
C THR A 199 15.04 2.06 2.09
N HIS A 200 15.81 0.97 2.07
CA HIS A 200 16.05 0.18 0.86
C HIS A 200 15.01 -0.94 0.73
N TYR A 201 14.67 -1.31 -0.51
CA TYR A 201 13.83 -2.47 -0.74
C TYR A 201 14.53 -3.75 -0.24
N PRO A 202 13.78 -4.72 0.31
CA PRO A 202 14.35 -5.98 0.72
C PRO A 202 15.05 -6.64 -0.49
N SER A 203 16.32 -6.97 -0.34
CA SER A 203 17.07 -7.80 -1.28
C SER A 203 17.10 -9.24 -0.80
N GLU A 204 17.30 -10.18 -1.72
CA GLU A 204 17.52 -11.59 -1.37
C GLU A 204 18.84 -11.81 -0.61
N THR A 205 19.78 -10.88 -0.76
CA THR A 205 21.01 -10.83 0.03
C THR A 205 20.79 -9.93 1.24
N SER A 206 21.08 -10.44 2.44
CA SER A 206 21.14 -9.63 3.66
C SER A 206 22.53 -9.73 4.28
N ILE A 207 23.09 -8.62 4.78
CA ILE A 207 24.38 -8.64 5.50
C ILE A 207 24.08 -8.99 6.95
N VAL A 208 24.56 -10.16 7.39
CA VAL A 208 24.34 -10.66 8.75
C VAL A 208 25.40 -10.16 9.71
N ALA A 209 26.66 -10.21 9.28
CA ALA A 209 27.79 -9.83 10.11
C ALA A 209 28.91 -9.17 9.29
N VAL A 210 29.65 -8.27 9.94
CA VAL A 210 30.86 -7.66 9.40
C VAL A 210 31.95 -7.68 10.46
N ALA A 211 33.13 -8.16 10.12
CA ALA A 211 34.32 -8.11 10.97
C ALA A 211 35.44 -7.32 10.29
N VAL A 212 36.21 -6.61 11.10
CA VAL A 212 37.39 -5.86 10.69
C VAL A 212 38.54 -6.26 11.60
N ASN A 213 39.64 -6.77 11.02
CA ASN A 213 40.82 -7.26 11.76
C ASN A 213 40.43 -8.24 12.89
N ALA A 214 39.65 -9.27 12.55
CA ALA A 214 39.12 -10.27 13.48
C ALA A 214 38.17 -9.77 14.59
N ARG A 215 37.83 -8.46 14.62
CA ARG A 215 36.83 -7.91 15.54
C ARG A 215 35.48 -7.77 14.85
N LEU A 216 34.43 -8.31 15.46
CA LEU A 216 33.06 -8.19 14.98
C LEU A 216 32.58 -6.74 15.16
N VAL A 217 32.24 -6.08 14.06
CA VAL A 217 31.86 -4.67 13.98
C VAL A 217 30.37 -4.50 13.72
N LEU A 218 29.75 -5.44 13.01
CA LEU A 218 28.31 -5.48 12.83
C LEU A 218 27.84 -6.90 13.09
N ASP A 219 26.80 -7.00 13.93
CA ASP A 219 26.01 -8.21 14.08
C ASP A 219 24.53 -7.82 14.05
N SER A 220 23.87 -8.21 12.96
CA SER A 220 22.47 -7.90 12.71
C SER A 220 21.53 -8.44 13.79
N GLN A 221 21.90 -9.51 14.49
CA GLN A 221 21.04 -10.13 15.50
C GLN A 221 21.12 -9.44 16.86
N SER A 222 22.31 -8.98 17.27
CA SER A 222 22.53 -8.37 18.58
C SER A 222 22.49 -6.83 18.57
N GLN A 223 23.00 -6.19 17.51
CA GLN A 223 23.16 -4.73 17.42
C GLN A 223 22.24 -4.08 16.36
N GLY A 224 21.45 -4.89 15.66
CA GLY A 224 20.58 -4.42 14.58
C GLY A 224 21.40 -3.88 13.40
N THR A 225 21.01 -2.73 12.85
CA THR A 225 21.65 -2.16 11.64
C THR A 225 22.79 -1.18 11.94
N SER A 226 23.18 -1.01 13.21
CA SER A 226 24.17 -0.02 13.64
C SER A 226 25.50 -0.69 13.95
N PRO A 227 26.58 -0.42 13.19
CA PRO A 227 27.89 -0.99 13.48
C PRO A 227 28.53 -0.33 14.71
N SER A 228 29.35 -1.09 15.43
CA SER A 228 30.17 -0.61 16.56
C SER A 228 31.50 -0.03 16.06
N ASP A 229 31.96 1.08 16.65
CA ASP A 229 33.26 1.65 16.31
C ASP A 229 34.42 0.69 16.65
N THR A 230 35.37 0.56 15.72
CA THR A 230 36.61 -0.21 15.93
C THR A 230 37.83 0.60 15.54
N GLY A 231 38.92 0.43 16.28
CA GLY A 231 40.22 1.02 15.99
C GLY A 231 41.15 0.01 15.32
N ALA A 232 42.03 0.51 14.45
CA ALA A 232 43.13 -0.27 13.89
C ALA A 232 44.42 0.56 13.99
N ALA A 233 45.54 -0.10 14.30
CA ALA A 233 46.83 0.57 14.38
C ALA A 233 47.25 1.11 13.01
N GLN A 234 47.78 2.34 12.99
CA GLN A 234 48.23 2.96 11.76
C GLN A 234 49.36 2.13 11.12
N GLY A 235 49.23 1.85 9.81
CA GLY A 235 50.21 1.10 9.04
C GLY A 235 49.98 -0.42 9.02
N GLN A 236 49.04 -0.95 9.80
CA GLN A 236 48.63 -2.35 9.72
C GLN A 236 47.66 -2.58 8.55
N PRO A 237 47.70 -3.74 7.88
CA PRO A 237 46.70 -4.10 6.89
C PRO A 237 45.31 -4.19 7.54
N LEU A 238 44.28 -3.80 6.78
CA LEU A 238 42.89 -3.96 7.16
C LEU A 238 42.30 -5.15 6.43
N VAL A 239 41.73 -6.09 7.19
CA VAL A 239 41.06 -7.27 6.65
C VAL A 239 39.58 -7.22 6.99
N PHE A 240 38.75 -7.32 5.96
CA PHE A 240 37.30 -7.25 6.07
C PHE A 240 36.69 -8.63 5.83
N GLY A 241 35.95 -9.13 6.80
CA GLY A 241 35.06 -10.28 6.64
C GLY A 241 33.62 -9.80 6.57
N VAL A 242 32.89 -10.18 5.53
CA VAL A 242 31.46 -9.85 5.39
C VAL A 242 30.71 -11.15 5.20
N TRP A 243 29.76 -11.41 6.10
CA TRP A 243 28.87 -12.55 6.02
C TRP A 243 27.51 -12.06 5.59
N GLY A 244 27.00 -12.66 4.51
CA GLY A 244 25.63 -12.46 4.09
C GLY A 244 24.82 -13.75 4.22
N ASP A 245 23.51 -13.61 4.24
CA ASP A 245 22.55 -14.69 4.13
C ASP A 245 21.66 -14.49 2.88
N GLY A 246 21.08 -15.59 2.40
CA GLY A 246 20.27 -15.68 1.19
C GLY A 246 21.09 -15.84 -0.09
N ALA A 247 20.74 -15.13 -1.15
CA ALA A 247 21.42 -15.23 -2.45
C ALA A 247 22.69 -14.36 -2.44
N LEU A 248 23.84 -14.96 -2.15
CA LEU A 248 25.12 -14.25 -2.12
C LEU A 248 25.57 -13.85 -3.55
N PRO A 249 26.00 -12.59 -3.77
CA PRO A 249 26.54 -12.18 -5.06
C PRO A 249 27.95 -12.74 -5.26
N GLU A 250 28.33 -12.99 -6.51
CA GLU A 250 29.69 -13.46 -6.87
C GLU A 250 30.77 -12.40 -6.61
N GLN A 251 30.37 -11.12 -6.54
CA GLN A 251 31.27 -9.99 -6.37
C GLN A 251 30.74 -9.06 -5.28
N GLY A 252 31.66 -8.51 -4.49
CA GLY A 252 31.36 -7.45 -3.52
C GLY A 252 32.40 -6.33 -3.58
N THR A 253 32.08 -5.16 -3.03
CA THR A 253 33.04 -4.06 -2.91
C THR A 253 32.96 -3.45 -1.52
N VAL A 254 34.12 -3.26 -0.88
CA VAL A 254 34.26 -2.44 0.33
C VAL A 254 34.81 -1.08 -0.06
N SER A 255 34.18 0.00 0.40
CA SER A 255 34.69 1.36 0.22
C SER A 255 35.08 1.99 1.54
N ILE A 256 36.33 2.43 1.66
CA ILE A 256 36.85 3.14 2.83
C ILE A 256 36.86 4.63 2.51
N ARG A 257 36.20 5.44 3.35
CA ARG A 257 36.17 6.90 3.24
C ARG A 257 36.83 7.52 4.47
N SER A 258 37.85 8.36 4.25
CA SER A 258 38.40 9.20 5.33
C SER A 258 37.44 10.35 5.64
N GLN A 259 37.17 10.61 6.92
CA GLN A 259 36.31 11.72 7.36
C GLN A 259 36.93 13.11 7.11
N GLY A 260 38.27 13.20 6.98
CA GLY A 260 38.98 14.48 6.84
C GLY A 260 39.40 14.83 5.41
N VAL A 261 40.14 13.95 4.73
CA VAL A 261 40.87 14.28 3.49
C VAL A 261 40.11 13.91 2.21
N GLY A 262 38.82 13.55 2.31
CA GLY A 262 37.95 13.35 1.14
C GLY A 262 38.30 12.17 0.23
N GLY A 263 39.26 11.32 0.59
CA GLY A 263 39.63 10.14 -0.18
C GLY A 263 38.66 8.97 0.03
N VAL A 264 38.19 8.38 -1.07
CA VAL A 264 37.49 7.09 -1.09
C VAL A 264 38.36 6.07 -1.80
N ARG A 265 38.73 4.98 -1.12
CA ARG A 265 39.36 3.80 -1.76
C ARG A 265 38.36 2.65 -1.81
N ARG A 266 38.37 1.89 -2.90
CA ARG A 266 37.51 0.73 -3.09
C ARG A 266 38.35 -0.53 -3.21
N PHE A 267 37.90 -1.60 -2.58
CA PHE A 267 38.50 -2.92 -2.58
C PHE A 267 37.44 -3.93 -3.00
N GLU A 268 37.80 -4.86 -3.88
CA GLU A 268 36.89 -5.93 -4.28
C GLU A 268 36.94 -7.05 -3.23
N LEU A 269 35.77 -7.53 -2.83
CA LEU A 269 35.63 -8.70 -1.98
C LEU A 269 35.67 -9.93 -2.87
N GLN A 270 36.48 -10.91 -2.46
CA GLN A 270 36.49 -12.21 -3.09
C GLN A 270 35.59 -13.15 -2.27
N PRO A 271 34.75 -13.97 -2.93
CA PRO A 271 34.01 -15.01 -2.23
C PRO A 271 35.03 -15.99 -1.65
N VAL A 272 34.95 -16.22 -0.34
CA VAL A 272 35.78 -17.20 0.36
C VAL A 272 34.92 -18.39 0.68
N ASP A 273 35.36 -19.57 0.25
CA ASP A 273 34.72 -20.84 0.61
C ASP A 273 34.75 -21.01 2.14
N PRO A 274 33.63 -21.34 2.82
CA PRO A 274 33.60 -21.58 4.25
C PRO A 274 34.74 -22.46 4.79
N ASP A 275 35.19 -23.46 4.03
CA ASP A 275 36.31 -24.32 4.44
C ASP A 275 37.68 -23.58 4.41
N ALA A 276 37.84 -22.62 3.50
CA ALA A 276 39.03 -21.77 3.43
C ALA A 276 39.07 -20.74 4.57
N ILE A 277 37.91 -20.31 5.09
CA ILE A 277 37.80 -19.37 6.22
C ILE A 277 38.46 -19.94 7.48
N ALA A 278 38.31 -21.25 7.73
CA ALA A 278 38.92 -21.94 8.87
C ALA A 278 40.46 -21.90 8.86
N HIS A 279 41.07 -21.77 7.68
CA HIS A 279 42.52 -21.66 7.52
C HIS A 279 43.02 -20.22 7.57
N VAL A 280 42.18 -19.25 7.17
CA VAL A 280 42.55 -17.84 7.07
C VAL A 280 42.40 -17.11 8.41
N LEU A 281 41.35 -17.40 9.20
CA LEU A 281 41.15 -16.73 10.50
C LEU A 281 42.30 -16.91 11.50
N PRO A 282 42.86 -18.12 11.69
CA PRO A 282 43.99 -18.32 12.59
C PRO A 282 45.27 -17.61 12.12
N ALA A 283 45.48 -17.54 10.80
CA ALA A 283 46.63 -16.82 10.22
C ALA A 283 46.50 -15.31 10.41
N LEU A 284 45.29 -14.76 10.27
CA LEU A 284 45.00 -13.35 10.53
C LEU A 284 45.04 -13.00 12.02
N ALA A 285 44.60 -13.91 12.90
CA ALA A 285 44.74 -13.76 14.34
C ALA A 285 46.19 -13.91 14.81
N ALA A 286 47.03 -14.62 14.05
CA ALA A 286 48.45 -14.81 14.35
C ALA A 286 49.33 -13.59 14.01
N GLU A 287 48.91 -12.72 13.09
CA GLU A 287 49.62 -11.48 12.75
C GLU A 287 49.43 -10.36 13.78
N ASP A 288 48.42 -10.48 14.66
CA ASP A 288 48.28 -9.64 15.85
C ASP A 288 48.84 -10.41 17.06
N ALA A 289 49.97 -9.97 17.61
CA ALA A 289 50.67 -10.68 18.69
C ALA A 289 49.79 -10.95 19.93
N ALA A 290 48.74 -10.12 20.12
CA ALA A 290 47.73 -10.32 21.16
C ALA A 290 46.74 -11.46 20.82
N GLY A 291 46.35 -11.62 19.56
CA GLY A 291 45.49 -12.71 19.07
C GLY A 291 46.22 -14.04 18.99
N ALA A 292 47.49 -14.02 18.58
CA ALA A 292 48.37 -15.19 18.54
C ALA A 292 48.63 -15.76 19.95
N ALA A 293 48.85 -14.89 20.94
CA ALA A 293 49.06 -15.27 22.32
C ALA A 293 47.77 -15.84 22.97
N ALA A 294 46.61 -15.27 22.64
CA ALA A 294 45.31 -15.79 23.08
C ALA A 294 45.00 -17.17 22.47
N LEU A 295 45.27 -17.38 21.17
CA LEU A 295 45.10 -18.69 20.53
C LEU A 295 46.16 -19.72 20.97
N ALA A 296 47.39 -19.29 21.25
CA ALA A 296 48.47 -20.17 21.69
C ALA A 296 48.29 -20.64 23.14
N ALA A 297 47.66 -19.83 23.99
CA ALA A 297 47.37 -20.13 25.40
C ALA A 297 46.17 -21.06 25.62
N LEU A 298 45.37 -21.32 24.58
CA LEU A 298 44.28 -22.29 24.61
C LEU A 298 44.82 -23.73 24.52
N GLY A 299 44.34 -24.59 25.42
CA GLY A 299 44.71 -26.00 25.49
C GLY A 299 44.30 -26.77 24.22
N ALA A 300 44.87 -27.96 24.03
CA ALA A 300 44.56 -28.81 22.86
C ALA A 300 43.05 -29.13 22.76
N GLU A 301 42.36 -29.26 23.90
CA GLU A 301 40.91 -29.44 23.94
C GLU A 301 40.12 -28.20 23.53
N GLU A 302 40.54 -26.99 23.93
CA GLU A 302 39.87 -25.73 23.57
C GLU A 302 40.07 -25.39 22.09
N LYS A 303 41.22 -25.73 21.51
CA LYS A 303 41.46 -25.62 20.06
C LYS A 303 40.57 -26.58 19.29
N GLN A 304 40.33 -27.78 19.82
CA GLN A 304 39.43 -28.76 19.24
C GLN A 304 37.95 -28.34 19.43
N GLU A 305 37.62 -27.66 20.51
CA GLU A 305 36.29 -27.07 20.76
C GLU A 305 36.01 -25.87 19.86
N LEU A 306 36.99 -24.97 19.65
CA LEU A 306 36.89 -23.83 18.74
C LEU A 306 36.86 -24.25 17.27
N ALA A 307 37.63 -25.29 16.91
CA ALA A 307 37.53 -25.96 15.61
C ALA A 307 36.19 -26.71 15.44
N SER A 308 35.63 -27.30 16.50
CA SER A 308 34.29 -27.91 16.47
C SER A 308 33.18 -26.87 16.42
N LEU A 309 33.37 -25.69 17.03
CA LEU A 309 32.48 -24.53 16.97
C LEU A 309 32.48 -23.93 15.56
N LEU A 310 33.66 -23.81 14.95
CA LEU A 310 33.84 -23.42 13.55
C LEU A 310 33.32 -24.47 12.55
N ALA A 311 33.46 -25.76 12.85
CA ALA A 311 32.86 -26.84 12.05
C ALA A 311 31.33 -26.96 12.26
N SER A 312 30.82 -26.50 13.40
CA SER A 312 29.37 -26.39 13.68
C SER A 312 28.74 -25.10 13.13
N VAL A 313 29.49 -24.28 12.38
CA VAL A 313 29.01 -23.05 11.71
C VAL A 313 27.93 -23.35 10.65
N THR A 314 27.71 -24.62 10.29
CA THR A 314 26.52 -25.04 9.53
C THR A 314 25.20 -24.96 10.34
N SER A 315 25.25 -24.73 11.65
CA SER A 315 24.11 -24.41 12.51
C SER A 315 24.48 -23.28 13.48
N PHE A 316 24.30 -22.04 13.02
CA PHE A 316 24.75 -20.82 13.69
C PHE A 316 23.99 -20.58 15.03
N ASP A 317 24.64 -20.84 16.17
CA ASP A 317 24.17 -20.45 17.52
C ASP A 317 25.01 -19.27 18.05
N VAL A 318 24.59 -18.05 17.68
CA VAL A 318 25.26 -16.76 17.97
C VAL A 318 25.53 -16.55 19.47
N ALA A 319 24.70 -17.12 20.34
CA ALA A 319 24.83 -17.02 21.79
C ALA A 319 26.13 -17.66 22.32
N ARG A 320 26.67 -18.67 21.62
CA ARG A 320 27.94 -19.32 22.03
C ARG A 320 29.17 -18.53 21.59
N LEU A 321 29.10 -17.81 20.48
CA LEU A 321 30.21 -16.98 20.01
C LEU A 321 30.44 -15.79 20.95
N HIS A 322 29.36 -15.15 21.42
CA HIS A 322 29.45 -14.11 22.45
C HIS A 322 30.09 -14.64 23.75
N LYS A 323 29.71 -15.84 24.19
CA LYS A 323 30.27 -16.46 25.41
C LYS A 323 31.75 -16.84 25.27
N ALA A 324 32.22 -17.16 24.07
CA ALA A 324 33.63 -17.46 23.81
C ALA A 324 34.49 -16.19 23.71
N ILE A 325 33.93 -15.08 23.23
CA ILE A 325 34.63 -13.79 23.07
C ILE A 325 34.72 -13.00 24.39
N ASP A 326 33.75 -13.13 25.31
CA ASP A 326 33.75 -12.40 26.60
C ASP A 326 34.53 -13.12 27.73
N ARG A 327 34.87 -14.41 27.58
CA ARG A 327 35.64 -15.17 28.58
C ARG A 327 37.14 -14.84 28.74
N PRO A 328 37.89 -14.33 27.75
CA PRO A 328 39.33 -14.20 27.89
C PRO A 328 39.74 -13.10 28.88
N GLU A 329 38.93 -12.06 29.12
CA GLU A 329 39.29 -11.00 30.08
C GLU A 329 39.23 -11.45 31.54
N GLU A 330 38.22 -12.23 31.95
CA GLU A 330 38.12 -12.72 33.34
C GLU A 330 39.23 -13.72 33.68
N GLU A 331 39.59 -14.61 32.73
CA GLU A 331 40.68 -15.56 32.94
C GLU A 331 42.08 -14.91 32.86
N LEU A 332 42.28 -13.88 32.03
CA LEU A 332 43.52 -13.09 32.03
C LEU A 332 43.71 -12.33 33.34
N LEU A 333 42.63 -11.75 33.89
CA LEU A 333 42.67 -11.07 35.19
C LEU A 333 42.91 -12.07 36.34
N ALA A 334 42.29 -13.25 36.29
CA ALA A 334 42.53 -14.29 37.29
C ALA A 334 43.97 -14.84 37.24
N ARG A 335 44.55 -15.02 36.05
CA ARG A 335 45.94 -15.47 35.88
C ARG A 335 46.96 -14.39 36.28
N GLN A 336 46.68 -13.11 36.00
CA GLN A 336 47.52 -12.00 36.49
C GLN A 336 47.47 -11.88 38.01
N ALA A 337 46.30 -12.07 38.64
CA ALA A 337 46.18 -12.07 40.09
C ALA A 337 46.94 -13.24 40.75
N ALA A 338 46.92 -14.44 40.14
CA ALA A 338 47.68 -15.59 40.62
C ALA A 338 49.21 -15.40 40.47
N ALA A 339 49.66 -14.75 39.40
CA ALA A 339 51.08 -14.46 39.18
C ALA A 339 51.64 -13.37 40.11
N GLN A 340 50.80 -12.49 40.67
CA GLN A 340 51.21 -11.48 41.66
C GLN A 340 51.29 -12.03 43.10
N GLN A 341 50.74 -13.22 43.35
CA GLN A 341 50.74 -13.86 44.67
C GLN A 341 51.83 -14.93 44.84
N ALA A 342 52.57 -15.25 43.77
CA ALA A 342 53.70 -16.18 43.76
C ALA A 342 55.03 -15.42 43.76
#